data_AF-A0A7V4MHS3-F1
#
_entry.id   AF-A0A7V4MHS3-F1
#
_cell.length_a   1.000
_cell.length_b   1.000
_cell.length_c   1.000
_cell.angle_alpha   90.00
_cell.angle_beta   90.00
_cell.angle_gamma   90.00
#
_symmetry.space_group_name_H-M   'P 1'
#
loop_
_entity.id
_entity.type
_entity.pdbx_description
1 polymer ?
#
loop_
_entity_poly.entity_id
_entity_poly.type
_entity_poly.pdbx_seq_one_letter_code
_entity_poly.pdbx_strand_id
1 'polypeptide(L)' 'RLRTANALERVNQELKRRTRVARVFPNEKSLLRLITALLSETSDDWETGKIYLNMENQTPPSV' A
#
# COMPACT_ATOMS: atom_id res chain seq x y z
N ARG A 1 -5.10 -11.14 -19.41
CA ARG A 1 -5.19 -10.76 -17.98
C ARG A 1 -3.80 -10.92 -17.39
N LEU A 2 -2.99 -9.86 -17.36
CA LEU A 2 -1.64 -9.93 -16.77
C LEU A 2 -1.77 -10.08 -15.25
N ARG A 3 -1.13 -11.11 -14.70
CA ARG A 3 -0.88 -11.27 -13.27
C ARG A 3 0.59 -11.03 -13.04
N THR A 4 0.99 -9.77 -12.94
CA THR A 4 2.36 -9.43 -12.56
C THR A 4 2.45 -9.47 -11.03
N ALA A 5 3.51 -10.05 -10.46
CA ALA A 5 3.83 -9.97 -9.03
C ALA A 5 4.31 -8.56 -8.60
N ASN A 6 4.13 -7.56 -9.47
CA ASN A 6 4.67 -6.22 -9.31
C ASN A 6 3.73 -5.37 -8.45
N ALA A 7 4.19 -5.03 -7.25
CA ALA A 7 3.45 -4.21 -6.30
C ALA A 7 3.07 -2.82 -6.86
N LEU A 8 3.93 -2.22 -7.69
CA LEU A 8 3.68 -0.91 -8.30
C LEU A 8 2.50 -0.94 -9.27
N GLU A 9 2.38 -2.01 -10.08
CA GLU A 9 1.25 -2.16 -10.99
C GLU A 9 -0.08 -2.30 -10.22
N ARG A 10 -0.07 -2.99 -9.08
CA ARG A 10 -1.23 -3.10 -8.19
C ARG A 10 -1.63 -1.74 -7.60
N VAL A 11 -0.67 -0.95 -7.12
CA VAL A 11 -0.94 0.41 -6.60
C VAL A 11 -1.51 1.30 -7.69
N ASN A 12 -0.95 1.27 -8.91
CA ASN A 12 -1.45 2.04 -10.04
C ASN A 12 -2.88 1.67 -10.44
N GLN A 13 -3.23 0.37 -10.41
CA GLN A 13 -4.61 -0.07 -10.68
C GLN A 13 -5.58 0.40 -9.60
N GLU A 14 -5.19 0.33 -8.33
CA GLU A 14 -6.03 0.76 -7.22
C GLU A 14 -6.27 2.27 -7.24
N LEU A 15 -5.24 3.06 -7.54
CA LEU A 15 -5.36 4.50 -7.71
C LEU A 15 -6.35 4.84 -8.84
N LYS A 16 -6.24 4.17 -10.00
CA LYS A 16 -7.20 4.33 -11.11
C LYS A 16 -8.61 3.91 -10.73
N ARG A 17 -8.77 2.86 -9.92
CA ARG A 17 -10.07 2.38 -9.46
C ARG A 17 -10.75 3.39 -8.51
N ARG A 18 -10.03 3.92 -7.52
CA ARG A 18 -10.59 4.87 -6.54
C ARG A 18 -10.89 6.23 -7.17
N THR A 19 -10.03 6.72 -8.06
CA THR A 19 -10.28 7.97 -8.82
C THR A 19 -11.46 7.85 -9.78
N ARG A 20 -11.69 6.67 -10.37
CA ARG A 20 -12.85 6.42 -11.26
C ARG A 20 -14.20 6.59 -10.56
N VAL A 21 -14.30 6.34 -9.25
CA VAL A 21 -15.55 6.50 -8.49
C VAL A 21 -15.97 7.96 -8.42
N ALA A 22 -15.01 8.88 -8.21
CA ALA A 22 -15.29 10.31 -8.12
C ALA A 22 -15.72 10.91 -9.48
N ARG A 23 -15.29 10.32 -10.60
CA ARG A 23 -15.51 10.76 -12.00
C ARG A 23 -14.94 12.13 -12.36
N VAL A 24 -15.22 13.17 -11.56
CA VAL A 24 -14.76 14.55 -11.72
C VAL A 24 -14.36 15.10 -10.35
N PHE A 25 -13.23 15.79 -10.30
CA PHE A 25 -12.77 16.47 -9.09
C PHE A 25 -13.02 17.98 -9.20
N PRO A 26 -13.44 18.65 -8.11
CA PRO A 26 -13.74 20.08 -8.13
C PRO A 26 -12.48 20.97 -8.29
N ASN A 27 -11.29 20.43 -8.00
CA ASN A 27 -10.00 21.08 -8.21
C ASN A 27 -8.86 20.05 -8.05
N GLU A 28 -7.66 20.41 -8.49
CA GLU A 28 -6.46 19.57 -8.39
C GLU A 28 -6.11 19.21 -6.94
N LYS A 29 -6.26 20.14 -5.98
CA LYS A 29 -5.98 19.88 -4.56
C LYS A 29 -6.85 18.76 -4.00
N SER A 30 -8.09 18.63 -4.46
CA SER A 30 -9.01 17.58 -4.03
C SER A 30 -8.58 16.20 -4.54
N LEU A 31 -8.07 16.14 -5.78
CA LEU A 31 -7.45 14.93 -6.31
C LEU A 31 -6.19 14.58 -5.50
N LEU A 32 -5.28 15.54 -5.31
CA LEU A 32 -4.03 15.33 -4.57
C LEU A 32 -4.31 14.77 -3.16
N ARG A 33 -5.28 15.35 -2.44
CA ARG A 33 -5.68 14.86 -1.11
C ARG A 33 -6.10 13.40 -1.11
N LEU A 34 -6.90 12.97 -2.09
CA LEU A 34 -7.31 11.58 -2.21
C LEU A 34 -6.12 10.65 -2.49
N ILE A 35 -5.24 11.04 -3.41
CA ILE A 35 -4.07 10.24 -3.78
C ILE A 35 -3.12 10.11 -2.59
N THR A 36 -2.82 11.22 -1.92
CA THR A 36 -1.94 11.24 -0.75
C THR A 36 -2.50 10.36 0.38
N ALA A 37 -3.78 10.46 0.69
CA ALA A 37 -4.41 9.62 1.71
C ALA A 37 -4.28 8.12 1.35
N LEU A 38 -4.58 7.75 0.10
CA LEU A 38 -4.49 6.37 -0.36
C LEU A 38 -3.06 5.80 -0.29
N LEU A 39 -2.07 6.60 -0.68
CA LEU A 39 -0.67 6.19 -0.63
C LEU A 39 -0.16 6.10 0.81
N SER A 40 -0.61 6.98 1.69
CA SER A 40 -0.31 6.90 3.13
C SER A 40 -0.86 5.61 3.73
N GLU A 41 -2.14 5.28 3.51
CA GLU A 41 -2.74 4.01 3.94
C GLU A 41 -1.94 2.79 3.42
N THR A 42 -1.55 2.82 2.15
CA THR A 42 -0.76 1.73 1.54
C THR A 42 0.63 1.61 2.16
N SER A 43 1.26 2.74 2.50
CA SER A 43 2.58 2.76 3.13
C SER A 43 2.52 2.16 4.54
N ASP A 44 1.52 2.57 5.33
CA ASP A 44 1.31 2.06 6.69
C ASP A 44 1.07 0.55 6.68
N ASP A 45 0.27 0.04 5.73
CA ASP A 45 0.03 -1.39 5.53
C ASP A 45 1.32 -2.15 5.18
N TRP A 46 2.22 -1.55 4.39
CA TRP A 46 3.49 -2.19 4.02
C TRP A 46 4.50 -2.21 5.17
N GLU A 47 4.50 -1.16 5.99
CA GLU A 47 5.35 -1.07 7.18
C GLU A 47 4.90 -2.07 8.25
N THR A 48 3.59 -2.19 8.48
CA THR A 48 3.03 -3.09 9.51
C THR A 48 2.85 -4.53 9.04
N GLY A 49 2.59 -4.76 7.76
CA GLY A 49 2.23 -6.08 7.23
C GLY A 49 3.40 -7.06 7.04
N LYS A 50 4.65 -6.59 7.16
CA LYS A 50 5.85 -7.40 6.89
C LYS A 50 6.79 -7.45 8.08
N ILE A 51 6.57 -8.42 8.97
CA ILE A 51 7.51 -8.75 10.04
C ILE A 51 8.67 -9.54 9.42
N TYR A 52 9.71 -8.82 8.98
CA TYR A 52 10.92 -9.45 8.43
C TYR A 52 11.93 -9.86 9.50
N LEU A 53 11.81 -9.31 10.71
CA LEU A 53 12.62 -9.69 11.86
C LEU A 53 11.70 -10.31 12.92
N ASN A 54 11.77 -11.64 13.07
CA ASN A 54 11.22 -12.26 14.28
C ASN A 54 12.21 -12.00 15.42
N MET A 55 11.86 -11.11 16.35
CA MET A 55 12.66 -10.80 17.53
C MET A 55 12.42 -11.80 18.68
N GLU A 56 11.72 -12.90 18.42
CA GLU A 56 11.66 -14.01 19.37
C GLU A 56 13.08 -14.53 19.61
N ASN A 57 13.55 -14.25 20.82
CA ASN A 57 14.87 -14.61 21.31
C ASN A 57 14.95 -16.14 21.32
N GLN A 58 15.55 -16.72 20.28
CA GLN A 58 15.81 -18.15 20.19
C GLN A 58 16.61 -18.53 21.43
N THR A 59 15.96 -19.12 22.43
CA THR A 59 16.65 -19.69 23.59
C THR A 59 17.65 -20.69 23.03
N PRO A 60 18.97 -20.49 23.23
CA PRO A 60 19.97 -21.38 22.67
C PRO A 60 19.73 -22.80 23.22
N PRO A 61 19.87 -23.84 22.39
CA PRO A 61 19.65 -25.21 22.84
C PRO A 61 20.58 -25.51 24.02
N SER A 62 20.00 -25.96 25.12
CA SER A 62 20.75 -26.41 26.29
C SER A 62 21.56 -27.65 25.91
N VAL A 63 22.88 -27.49 25.82
CA VAL A 63 23.85 -28.59 25.69
C VAL A 63 23.94 -29.33 27.01
#